data_AF-A0A497BHL7-F1
#
_entry.id   AF-A0A497BHL7-F1
#
_cell.length_a   1.000
_cell.length_b   1.000
_cell.length_c   1.000
_cell.angle_alpha   90.00
_cell.angle_beta   90.00
_cell.angle_gamma   90.00
#
_symmetry.space_group_name_H-M   'P 1'
#
loop_
_entity.id
_entity.type
_entity.pdbx_description
1 polymer ?
#
loop_
_entity_poly.entity_id
_entity_poly.type
_entity_poly.pdbx_seq_one_letter_code
_entity_poly.pdbx_strand_id
1 'polypeptide(L)'
;MPDIPVSSEVEVSVSIGAKYPQRKGFGTLLVVTDETGVIGVAERQRRYSTVDAVVSDHGASSKVAAVATDYFGQQPKPTSMVVATRFESAQGAELRGGGDIDNVIGNWTPIASGSFSVTIDTVSADIEDLDFSSETDMDGVATVIQTGVQAQSGAGAGFTAATCTHDGARLYLRSGTTGIASTIGAYAVPVSPATGVDITEKMDMHQGRTTRQNGFAGETISESLSAIQNVSSDWYGLAFTNEVRDLVAINGEDAVEAAASWCQARIKIFFNVSNSPDAKDSVTATDIGSVLQTQSLGRVNTFFASKPEENVGASAAGRFFTVNFNQPASTITGKFKQAPGITYEDLTQNEKSVLDAKNINAVIKVGDSIYMAETVMADGTFIDEVHGLDWLKNAIQTNVLGLFVSSTSKIPYTNKGVAQVEQQVIKALKEGVRNGLIAPGGVTNTGVVLSAGFEVSSVDVSEVNSSDKDARLYKGISFVAIGAGALHGVTINGVFER
;
A
#
# COMPACT_ATOMS: atom_id res chain seq x y z
N MET A 1 -38.28 12.01 -55.99
CA MET A 1 -36.91 12.21 -56.50
C MET A 1 -35.98 11.45 -55.58
N PRO A 2 -34.91 10.81 -56.08
CA PRO A 2 -33.87 10.28 -55.20
C PRO A 2 -33.15 11.48 -54.58
N ASP A 3 -33.23 11.63 -53.26
CA ASP A 3 -32.53 12.69 -52.53
C ASP A 3 -31.09 12.27 -52.27
N ILE A 4 -30.16 13.19 -52.53
CA ILE A 4 -28.74 13.01 -52.22
C ILE A 4 -28.60 13.07 -50.70
N PRO A 5 -28.09 12.02 -50.03
CA PRO A 5 -27.97 12.02 -48.58
C PRO A 5 -26.99 13.11 -48.14
N VAL A 6 -27.35 13.92 -47.13
CA VAL A 6 -26.52 15.02 -46.60
C VAL A 6 -25.09 14.58 -46.25
N SER A 7 -24.90 13.31 -45.88
CA SER A 7 -23.60 12.69 -45.62
C SER A 7 -22.66 12.62 -46.83
N SER A 8 -23.13 12.82 -48.07
CA SER A 8 -22.28 12.93 -49.26
C SER A 8 -21.73 14.33 -49.49
N GLU A 9 -22.32 15.35 -48.85
CA GLU A 9 -21.88 16.75 -48.92
C GLU A 9 -21.16 17.17 -47.62
N VAL A 10 -21.57 16.64 -46.47
CA VAL A 10 -20.95 16.89 -45.16
C VAL A 10 -20.94 15.60 -44.32
N GLU A 11 -19.76 15.00 -44.17
CA GLU A 11 -19.56 13.85 -43.29
C GLU A 11 -19.16 14.31 -41.87
N VAL A 12 -19.85 13.81 -40.84
CA VAL A 12 -19.55 14.11 -39.43
C VAL A 12 -19.25 12.81 -38.69
N SER A 13 -18.06 12.70 -38.11
CA SER A 13 -17.71 11.66 -37.16
C SER A 13 -17.57 12.27 -35.76
N VAL A 14 -18.17 11.63 -34.75
CA VAL A 14 -18.07 12.03 -33.34
C VAL A 14 -17.36 10.92 -32.59
N SER A 15 -16.24 11.25 -31.96
CA SER A 15 -15.48 10.31 -31.12
C SER A 15 -15.76 10.56 -29.63
N ILE A 16 -15.67 9.48 -28.85
CA ILE A 16 -15.72 9.56 -27.38
C ILE A 16 -14.36 10.03 -26.89
N GLY A 17 -14.33 11.11 -26.10
CA GLY A 17 -13.10 11.67 -25.52
C GLY A 17 -12.48 10.75 -24.45
N ALA A 18 -11.17 10.88 -24.23
CA ALA A 18 -10.45 10.08 -23.24
C ALA A 18 -10.92 10.37 -21.81
N LYS A 19 -10.91 9.34 -20.95
CA LYS A 19 -11.26 9.44 -19.53
C LYS A 19 -10.23 10.33 -18.80
N TYR A 20 -10.70 11.33 -18.08
CA TYR A 20 -9.85 12.20 -17.25
C TYR A 20 -9.13 11.37 -16.17
N PRO A 21 -7.84 11.62 -15.91
CA PRO A 21 -7.09 10.86 -14.91
C PRO A 21 -7.67 11.09 -13.51
N GLN A 22 -7.77 10.02 -12.73
CA GLN A 22 -8.17 10.12 -11.32
C GLN A 22 -6.97 10.53 -10.46
N ARG A 23 -7.22 11.35 -9.42
CA ARG A 23 -6.19 11.67 -8.43
C ARG A 23 -5.86 10.44 -7.60
N LYS A 24 -4.60 10.34 -7.18
CA LYS A 24 -4.16 9.25 -6.28
C LYS A 24 -4.77 9.46 -4.90
N GLY A 25 -5.15 8.37 -4.24
CA GLY A 25 -5.54 8.38 -2.83
C GLY A 25 -4.32 8.58 -1.92
N PHE A 26 -4.41 9.54 -0.99
CA PHE A 26 -3.41 9.79 0.05
C PHE A 26 -3.91 9.37 1.45
N GLY A 27 -4.89 8.46 1.49
CA GLY A 27 -5.64 8.10 2.70
C GLY A 27 -5.77 6.59 2.92
N THR A 28 -4.82 5.79 2.44
CA THR A 28 -4.85 4.33 2.61
C THR A 28 -3.52 3.84 3.15
N LEU A 29 -3.59 3.16 4.29
CA LEU A 29 -2.47 2.48 4.94
C LEU A 29 -2.34 1.07 4.39
N LEU A 30 -1.12 0.67 4.03
CA LEU A 30 -0.71 -0.72 3.87
C LEU A 30 -0.17 -1.22 5.21
N VAL A 31 -0.74 -2.31 5.72
CA VAL A 31 -0.23 -3.07 6.87
C VAL A 31 0.40 -4.35 6.33
N VAL A 32 1.70 -4.50 6.51
CA VAL A 32 2.42 -5.73 6.12
C VAL A 32 2.58 -6.62 7.34
N THR A 33 2.29 -7.91 7.19
CA THR A 33 2.35 -8.89 8.28
C THR A 33 3.07 -10.17 7.88
N ASP A 34 3.63 -10.85 8.87
CA ASP A 34 4.14 -12.22 8.79
C ASP A 34 3.06 -13.30 9.00
N GLU A 35 1.84 -12.91 9.38
CA GLU A 35 0.72 -13.84 9.56
C GLU A 35 0.29 -14.42 8.20
N THR A 36 0.58 -15.71 8.00
CA THR A 36 0.21 -16.49 6.81
C THR A 36 -1.11 -17.24 7.01
N GLY A 37 -1.71 -17.74 5.93
CA GLY A 37 -2.91 -18.57 5.96
C GLY A 37 -4.21 -17.86 5.53
N VAL A 38 -4.25 -16.52 5.57
CA VAL A 38 -5.43 -15.73 5.17
C VAL A 38 -5.27 -15.14 3.77
N ILE A 39 -4.14 -14.47 3.54
CA ILE A 39 -3.78 -13.87 2.25
C ILE A 39 -2.68 -14.73 1.65
N GLY A 40 -3.01 -15.41 0.54
CA GLY A 40 -2.10 -16.32 -0.13
C GLY A 40 -0.97 -15.59 -0.87
N VAL A 41 0.07 -16.35 -1.20
CA VAL A 41 1.23 -15.91 -1.99
C VAL A 41 0.81 -15.24 -3.30
N ALA A 42 -0.23 -15.75 -3.92
CA ALA A 42 -0.76 -15.28 -5.19
C ALA A 42 -1.56 -13.97 -5.07
N GLU A 43 -2.32 -13.83 -3.99
CA GLU A 43 -3.13 -12.64 -3.71
C GLU A 43 -2.24 -11.47 -3.26
N ARG A 44 -1.26 -11.76 -2.38
CA ARG A 44 -0.33 -10.84 -1.70
C ARG A 44 -0.94 -9.75 -0.85
N GLN A 45 -2.05 -9.16 -1.25
CA GLN A 45 -2.70 -8.10 -0.50
C GLN A 45 -4.22 -8.10 -0.69
N ARG A 46 -4.93 -7.73 0.38
CA ARG A 46 -6.39 -7.59 0.42
C ARG A 46 -6.77 -6.23 1.00
N ARG A 47 -7.81 -5.61 0.43
CA ARG A 47 -8.34 -4.33 0.91
C ARG A 47 -9.54 -4.55 1.83
N TYR A 48 -9.56 -3.78 2.91
CA TYR A 48 -10.62 -3.76 3.91
C TYR A 48 -11.14 -2.33 4.13
N SER A 49 -12.40 -2.20 4.53
CA SER A 49 -13.02 -0.92 4.87
C SER A 49 -13.44 -0.82 6.35
N THR A 50 -13.37 -1.93 7.09
CA THR A 50 -13.77 -2.00 8.51
C THR A 50 -12.87 -2.95 9.28
N VAL A 51 -12.79 -2.75 10.60
CA VAL A 51 -12.13 -3.69 11.52
C VAL A 51 -12.84 -5.03 11.57
N ASP A 52 -14.18 -5.06 11.50
CA ASP A 52 -14.96 -6.30 11.56
C ASP A 52 -14.63 -7.26 10.40
N ALA A 53 -14.38 -6.72 9.19
CA ALA A 53 -13.98 -7.52 8.05
C ALA A 53 -12.56 -8.11 8.25
N VAL A 54 -11.65 -7.33 8.82
CA VAL A 54 -10.31 -7.83 9.19
C VAL A 54 -10.40 -8.92 10.25
N VAL A 55 -11.21 -8.71 11.28
CA VAL A 55 -11.42 -9.69 12.38
C VAL A 55 -12.08 -10.96 11.86
N SER A 56 -12.99 -10.86 10.90
CA SER A 56 -13.61 -12.03 10.27
C SER A 56 -12.58 -12.89 9.52
N ASP A 57 -11.64 -12.26 8.82
CA ASP A 57 -10.67 -12.97 7.97
C ASP A 57 -9.44 -13.44 8.76
N HIS A 58 -8.88 -12.59 9.62
CA HIS A 58 -7.64 -12.85 10.36
C HIS A 58 -7.86 -13.34 11.80
N GLY A 59 -9.08 -13.22 12.33
CA GLY A 59 -9.38 -13.50 13.73
C GLY A 59 -9.08 -12.31 14.65
N ALA A 60 -9.86 -12.21 15.74
CA ALA A 60 -9.81 -11.07 16.66
C ALA A 60 -8.48 -10.92 17.43
N SER A 61 -7.74 -12.01 17.60
CA SER A 61 -6.46 -12.04 18.31
C SER A 61 -5.25 -11.85 17.38
N SER A 62 -5.46 -11.66 16.07
CA SER A 62 -4.37 -11.47 15.12
C SER A 62 -3.65 -10.14 15.33
N LYS A 63 -2.36 -10.09 14.97
CA LYS A 63 -1.59 -8.85 14.97
C LYS A 63 -2.20 -7.84 14.00
N VAL A 64 -2.71 -8.30 12.86
CA VAL A 64 -3.41 -7.45 11.88
C VAL A 64 -4.67 -6.81 12.48
N ALA A 65 -5.48 -7.56 13.24
CA ALA A 65 -6.67 -7.01 13.90
C ALA A 65 -6.33 -5.94 14.94
N ALA A 66 -5.22 -6.08 15.67
CA ALA A 66 -4.73 -5.06 16.59
C ALA A 66 -4.37 -3.76 15.85
N VAL A 67 -3.59 -3.85 14.76
CA VAL A 67 -3.25 -2.68 13.92
C VAL A 67 -4.51 -2.04 13.31
N ALA A 68 -5.44 -2.85 12.82
CA ALA A 68 -6.71 -2.39 12.24
C ALA A 68 -7.56 -1.63 13.27
N THR A 69 -7.56 -2.07 14.52
CA THR A 69 -8.29 -1.41 15.62
C THR A 69 -7.74 0.00 15.87
N ASP A 70 -6.41 0.14 15.97
CA ASP A 70 -5.76 1.44 16.18
C ASP A 70 -5.95 2.38 14.97
N TYR A 71 -5.87 1.83 13.74
CA TYR A 71 -6.07 2.60 12.50
C TYR A 71 -7.52 3.07 12.32
N PHE A 72 -8.51 2.17 12.47
CA PHE A 72 -9.92 2.49 12.26
C PHE A 72 -10.59 3.17 13.46
N GLY A 73 -9.95 3.18 14.64
CA GLY A 73 -10.46 3.79 15.87
C GLY A 73 -10.52 5.33 15.86
N GLN A 74 -10.01 5.96 14.81
CA GLN A 74 -9.92 7.41 14.71
C GLN A 74 -11.27 8.09 14.49
N GLN A 75 -11.35 9.36 14.85
CA GLN A 75 -12.53 10.21 14.61
C GLN A 75 -12.12 11.54 13.95
N PRO A 76 -12.37 11.75 12.64
CA PRO A 76 -13.11 10.88 11.73
C PRO A 76 -12.42 9.53 11.48
N LYS A 77 -13.17 8.53 10.99
CA LYS A 77 -12.70 7.17 10.72
C LYS A 77 -12.15 7.04 9.28
N PRO A 78 -10.98 6.40 9.06
CA PRO A 78 -10.51 6.03 7.73
C PRO A 78 -11.47 5.07 7.01
N THR A 79 -11.51 5.14 5.68
CA THR A 79 -12.46 4.36 4.88
C THR A 79 -11.84 3.13 4.19
N SER A 80 -10.51 2.99 4.24
CA SER A 80 -9.79 1.95 3.51
C SER A 80 -8.44 1.65 4.16
N MET A 81 -8.14 0.36 4.30
CA MET A 81 -6.85 -0.19 4.71
C MET A 81 -6.52 -1.35 3.78
N VAL A 82 -5.25 -1.56 3.48
CA VAL A 82 -4.77 -2.74 2.76
C VAL A 82 -3.91 -3.56 3.70
N VAL A 83 -4.13 -4.86 3.74
CA VAL A 83 -3.26 -5.80 4.45
C VAL A 83 -2.50 -6.61 3.41
N ALA A 84 -1.21 -6.84 3.63
CA ALA A 84 -0.40 -7.69 2.78
C ALA A 84 0.47 -8.64 3.60
N THR A 85 0.77 -9.80 3.02
CA THR A 85 1.60 -10.82 3.67
C THR A 85 3.00 -10.84 3.07
N ARG A 86 4.02 -10.84 3.93
CA ARG A 86 5.43 -11.08 3.58
C ARG A 86 5.78 -12.55 3.83
N PHE A 87 6.70 -13.11 3.04
CA PHE A 87 7.10 -14.51 3.17
C PHE A 87 8.60 -14.62 3.43
N GLU A 88 8.98 -14.62 4.70
CA GLU A 88 10.38 -14.76 5.12
C GLU A 88 10.93 -16.18 4.91
N SER A 89 10.06 -17.19 4.96
CA SER A 89 10.42 -18.56 4.63
C SER A 89 10.19 -18.84 3.15
N ALA A 90 11.01 -19.72 2.58
CA ALA A 90 10.83 -20.18 1.21
C ALA A 90 9.42 -20.78 1.02
N GLN A 91 8.78 -20.45 -0.10
CA GLN A 91 7.44 -20.92 -0.43
C GLN A 91 7.51 -22.00 -1.51
N GLY A 92 6.57 -22.95 -1.46
CA GLY A 92 6.38 -23.98 -2.48
C GLY A 92 5.66 -23.47 -3.70
N ALA A 93 5.80 -24.20 -4.82
CA ALA A 93 5.01 -23.94 -6.01
C ALA A 93 3.52 -24.22 -5.75
N GLU A 94 2.64 -23.43 -6.36
CA GLU A 94 1.20 -23.48 -6.17
C GLU A 94 0.49 -23.48 -7.53
N LEU A 95 -0.44 -24.42 -7.70
CA LEU A 95 -1.39 -24.50 -8.80
C LEU A 95 -2.78 -24.13 -8.28
N ARG A 96 -3.44 -23.20 -8.97
CA ARG A 96 -4.72 -22.61 -8.55
C ARG A 96 -5.76 -22.85 -9.62
N GLY A 97 -6.87 -23.49 -9.25
CA GLY A 97 -8.03 -23.65 -10.14
C GLY A 97 -8.56 -22.31 -10.65
N GLY A 98 -9.24 -22.32 -11.79
CA GLY A 98 -9.71 -21.10 -12.47
C GLY A 98 -10.77 -20.29 -11.71
N GLY A 99 -11.48 -20.90 -10.76
CA GLY A 99 -12.50 -20.24 -9.92
C GLY A 99 -13.94 -20.63 -10.23
N ASP A 100 -14.16 -21.48 -11.23
CA ASP A 100 -15.45 -22.13 -11.49
C ASP A 100 -15.33 -23.63 -11.22
N ILE A 101 -14.82 -24.00 -10.04
CA ILE A 101 -14.79 -25.40 -9.62
C ILE A 101 -16.22 -25.93 -9.47
N ASP A 102 -16.41 -27.24 -9.61
CA ASP A 102 -17.70 -27.87 -9.36
C ASP A 102 -18.02 -27.84 -7.86
N ASN A 103 -18.59 -26.73 -7.36
CA ASN A 103 -18.84 -26.54 -5.93
C ASN A 103 -20.05 -27.33 -5.39
N VAL A 104 -20.66 -28.19 -6.20
CA VAL A 104 -21.83 -28.98 -5.81
C VAL A 104 -21.37 -30.37 -5.38
N ILE A 105 -21.37 -30.63 -4.07
CA ILE A 105 -20.89 -31.90 -3.49
C ILE A 105 -21.58 -33.15 -4.09
N GLY A 106 -22.85 -33.02 -4.50
CA GLY A 106 -23.60 -34.09 -5.18
C GLY A 106 -23.02 -34.52 -6.53
N ASN A 107 -22.15 -33.70 -7.13
CA ASN A 107 -21.43 -34.02 -8.36
C ASN A 107 -20.07 -34.71 -8.12
N TRP A 108 -19.60 -34.75 -6.87
CA TRP A 108 -18.36 -35.41 -6.46
C TRP A 108 -18.62 -36.80 -5.87
N THR A 109 -19.62 -36.93 -4.99
CA THR A 109 -19.95 -38.20 -4.30
C THR A 109 -20.21 -39.41 -5.21
N PRO A 110 -20.63 -39.29 -6.49
CA PRO A 110 -20.69 -40.45 -7.39
C PRO A 110 -19.33 -40.97 -7.87
N ILE A 111 -18.24 -40.24 -7.64
CA ILE A 111 -16.89 -40.56 -8.12
C ILE A 111 -16.16 -41.40 -7.05
N ALA A 112 -16.16 -42.72 -7.23
CA ALA A 112 -15.48 -43.67 -6.33
C ALA A 112 -14.03 -44.02 -6.77
N SER A 113 -13.62 -43.58 -7.97
CA SER A 113 -12.25 -43.72 -8.48
C SER A 113 -12.00 -42.57 -9.46
N GLY A 114 -11.63 -41.42 -8.92
CA GLY A 114 -11.24 -40.24 -9.67
C GLY A 114 -9.75 -40.24 -10.00
N SER A 115 -9.36 -39.54 -11.06
CA SER A 115 -7.96 -39.46 -11.48
C SER A 115 -7.59 -38.13 -12.13
N PHE A 116 -6.30 -37.81 -12.06
CA PHE A 116 -5.63 -36.75 -12.83
C PHE A 116 -4.12 -36.96 -12.78
N SER A 117 -3.38 -36.39 -13.73
CA SER A 117 -1.92 -36.33 -13.71
C SER A 117 -1.46 -34.90 -13.44
N VAL A 118 -0.43 -34.77 -12.61
CA VAL A 118 0.19 -33.48 -12.29
C VAL A 118 1.71 -33.58 -12.27
N THR A 119 2.36 -32.54 -12.76
CA THR A 119 3.81 -32.40 -12.67
C THR A 119 4.18 -31.56 -11.46
N ILE A 120 4.97 -32.11 -10.54
CA ILE A 120 5.57 -31.39 -9.41
C ILE A 120 7.08 -31.61 -9.47
N ASP A 121 7.86 -30.53 -9.34
CA ASP A 121 9.32 -30.56 -9.36
C ASP A 121 9.89 -31.29 -10.57
N THR A 122 9.32 -31.00 -11.75
CA THR A 122 9.63 -31.61 -13.06
C THR A 122 9.26 -33.09 -13.21
N VAL A 123 8.72 -33.73 -12.17
CA VAL A 123 8.26 -35.13 -12.19
C VAL A 123 6.74 -35.18 -12.39
N SER A 124 6.29 -35.91 -13.40
CA SER A 124 4.86 -36.19 -13.60
C SER A 124 4.46 -37.45 -12.83
N ALA A 125 3.35 -37.39 -12.12
CA ALA A 125 2.76 -38.53 -11.45
C ALA A 125 1.25 -38.59 -11.71
N ASP A 126 0.75 -39.81 -11.91
CA ASP A 126 -0.66 -40.08 -12.05
C ASP A 126 -1.26 -40.31 -10.66
N ILE A 127 -2.30 -39.53 -10.36
CA ILE A 127 -3.09 -39.64 -9.14
C ILE A 127 -4.35 -40.40 -9.51
N GLU A 128 -4.52 -41.58 -8.93
CA GLU A 128 -5.60 -42.51 -9.27
C GLU A 128 -6.32 -42.95 -7.99
N ASP A 129 -7.45 -43.63 -8.15
CA ASP A 129 -8.25 -44.21 -7.05
C ASP A 129 -8.68 -43.20 -5.97
N LEU A 130 -8.97 -41.96 -6.39
CA LEU A 130 -9.53 -40.93 -5.52
C LEU A 130 -11.02 -41.22 -5.26
N ASP A 131 -11.37 -41.64 -4.05
CA ASP A 131 -12.75 -41.90 -3.65
C ASP A 131 -13.36 -40.68 -2.94
N PHE A 132 -14.37 -40.06 -3.56
CA PHE A 132 -15.08 -38.90 -3.03
C PHE A 132 -16.45 -39.25 -2.43
N SER A 133 -16.79 -40.54 -2.35
CA SER A 133 -18.15 -41.00 -2.02
C SER A 133 -18.60 -40.65 -0.59
N SER A 134 -17.66 -40.42 0.33
CA SER A 134 -17.92 -40.02 1.72
C SER A 134 -17.94 -38.52 1.96
N GLU A 135 -17.57 -37.70 0.98
CA GLU A 135 -17.30 -36.28 1.22
C GLU A 135 -18.59 -35.47 1.38
N THR A 136 -18.60 -34.58 2.38
CA THR A 136 -19.76 -33.76 2.73
C THR A 136 -19.60 -32.29 2.35
N ASP A 137 -18.38 -31.85 2.05
CA ASP A 137 -18.04 -30.50 1.62
C ASP A 137 -16.77 -30.51 0.74
N MET A 138 -16.41 -29.34 0.22
CA MET A 138 -15.25 -29.18 -0.67
C MET A 138 -13.90 -29.25 0.07
N ASP A 139 -13.88 -29.05 1.38
CA ASP A 139 -12.66 -29.18 2.19
C ASP A 139 -12.29 -30.67 2.35
N GLY A 140 -13.31 -31.54 2.45
CA GLY A 140 -13.17 -32.98 2.34
C GLY A 140 -12.64 -33.43 0.98
N VAL A 141 -13.21 -32.90 -0.12
CA VAL A 141 -12.70 -33.14 -1.48
C VAL A 141 -11.22 -32.75 -1.62
N ALA A 142 -10.84 -31.56 -1.11
CA ALA A 142 -9.45 -31.11 -1.10
C ALA A 142 -8.56 -32.08 -0.28
N THR A 143 -9.06 -32.59 0.84
CA THR A 143 -8.34 -33.57 1.66
C THR A 143 -8.09 -34.89 0.92
N VAL A 144 -9.09 -35.42 0.20
CA VAL A 144 -8.93 -36.63 -0.63
C VAL A 144 -7.86 -36.41 -1.71
N ILE A 145 -7.92 -35.28 -2.41
CA ILE A 145 -6.91 -34.91 -3.43
C ILE A 145 -5.52 -34.82 -2.79
N GLN A 146 -5.39 -34.16 -1.63
CA GLN A 146 -4.13 -34.05 -0.91
C GLN A 146 -3.55 -35.43 -0.58
N THR A 147 -4.36 -36.33 -0.02
CA THR A 147 -3.92 -37.69 0.33
C THR A 147 -3.48 -38.47 -0.91
N GLY A 148 -4.22 -38.37 -2.02
CA GLY A 148 -3.83 -39.04 -3.27
C GLY A 148 -2.51 -38.52 -3.85
N VAL A 149 -2.29 -37.20 -3.82
CA VAL A 149 -1.01 -36.60 -4.26
C VAL A 149 0.13 -37.05 -3.34
N GLN A 150 -0.07 -37.06 -2.02
CA GLN A 150 0.94 -37.50 -1.06
C GLN A 150 1.27 -39.00 -1.16
N ALA A 151 0.32 -39.82 -1.64
CA ALA A 151 0.57 -41.24 -1.91
C ALA A 151 1.67 -41.45 -2.98
N GLN A 152 1.87 -40.47 -3.87
CA GLN A 152 2.97 -40.46 -4.85
C GLN A 152 4.31 -40.00 -4.27
N SER A 153 4.51 -40.09 -2.94
CA SER A 153 5.77 -39.75 -2.25
C SER A 153 7.02 -40.42 -2.83
N GLY A 154 6.88 -41.59 -3.48
CA GLY A 154 7.97 -42.28 -4.19
C GLY A 154 8.44 -41.57 -5.47
N ALA A 155 7.62 -40.68 -6.04
CA ALA A 155 7.96 -39.92 -7.25
C ALA A 155 8.87 -38.72 -6.95
N GLY A 156 8.84 -38.19 -5.71
CA GLY A 156 9.74 -37.11 -5.29
C GLY A 156 9.25 -36.35 -4.07
N ALA A 157 10.15 -35.57 -3.46
CA ALA A 157 9.87 -34.78 -2.26
C ALA A 157 8.73 -33.76 -2.46
N GLY A 158 8.49 -33.32 -3.70
CA GLY A 158 7.40 -32.42 -4.05
C GLY A 158 6.00 -33.02 -3.80
N PHE A 159 5.87 -34.35 -3.83
CA PHE A 159 4.61 -35.04 -3.57
C PHE A 159 4.41 -35.33 -2.07
N THR A 160 5.46 -35.73 -1.36
CA THR A 160 5.40 -36.22 0.04
C THR A 160 4.69 -35.28 1.01
N ALA A 161 4.92 -33.98 0.89
CA ALA A 161 4.30 -32.96 1.74
C ALA A 161 3.39 -31.99 0.97
N ALA A 162 2.94 -32.40 -0.22
CA ALA A 162 2.03 -31.59 -1.03
C ALA A 162 0.75 -31.31 -0.24
N THR A 163 0.17 -30.12 -0.41
CA THR A 163 -1.10 -29.77 0.25
C THR A 163 -2.17 -29.42 -0.77
N CYS A 164 -3.42 -29.72 -0.45
CA CYS A 164 -4.56 -29.25 -1.24
C CYS A 164 -5.57 -28.57 -0.32
N THR A 165 -5.93 -27.32 -0.61
CA THR A 165 -6.87 -26.53 0.18
C THR A 165 -7.94 -25.90 -0.70
N HIS A 166 -9.07 -25.56 -0.11
CA HIS A 166 -10.20 -24.90 -0.76
C HIS A 166 -10.52 -23.57 -0.06
N ASP A 167 -10.90 -22.53 -0.81
CA ASP A 167 -11.22 -21.19 -0.28
C ASP A 167 -12.68 -20.75 -0.49
N GLY A 168 -13.55 -21.65 -0.96
CA GLY A 168 -14.93 -21.36 -1.35
C GLY A 168 -15.13 -21.21 -2.86
N ALA A 169 -14.08 -20.85 -3.61
CA ALA A 169 -14.15 -20.64 -5.06
C ALA A 169 -13.13 -21.49 -5.84
N ARG A 170 -12.00 -21.83 -5.22
CA ARG A 170 -10.85 -22.48 -5.87
C ARG A 170 -10.27 -23.56 -5.02
N LEU A 171 -9.73 -24.58 -5.69
CA LEU A 171 -8.76 -25.51 -5.11
C LEU A 171 -7.35 -24.98 -5.35
N TYR A 172 -6.48 -25.16 -4.37
CA TYR A 172 -5.07 -24.78 -4.38
C TYR A 172 -4.25 -26.04 -4.12
N LEU A 173 -3.48 -26.48 -5.09
CA LEU A 173 -2.52 -27.59 -4.93
C LEU A 173 -1.12 -27.01 -4.78
N ARG A 174 -0.46 -27.29 -3.67
CA ARG A 174 0.91 -26.80 -3.39
C ARG A 174 1.90 -27.95 -3.32
N SER A 175 3.08 -27.73 -3.88
CA SER A 175 4.21 -28.63 -3.76
C SER A 175 4.66 -28.77 -2.31
N GLY A 176 5.12 -29.97 -1.94
CA GLY A 176 5.75 -30.26 -0.66
C GLY A 176 7.19 -29.78 -0.53
N THR A 177 7.82 -29.36 -1.62
CA THR A 177 9.12 -28.65 -1.59
C THR A 177 8.91 -27.15 -1.59
N THR A 178 9.94 -26.41 -1.17
CA THR A 178 9.94 -24.95 -1.16
C THR A 178 11.16 -24.38 -1.87
N GLY A 179 11.15 -23.08 -2.15
CA GLY A 179 12.28 -22.38 -2.76
C GLY A 179 12.22 -22.39 -4.28
N ILE A 180 13.25 -21.81 -4.91
CA ILE A 180 13.31 -21.59 -6.36
C ILE A 180 13.27 -22.87 -7.20
N ALA A 181 13.62 -24.02 -6.61
CA ALA A 181 13.58 -25.31 -7.27
C ALA A 181 12.19 -25.95 -7.24
N SER A 182 11.31 -25.49 -6.35
CA SER A 182 9.95 -25.97 -6.28
C SER A 182 9.17 -25.48 -7.50
N THR A 183 8.68 -26.40 -8.32
CA THR A 183 7.96 -26.09 -9.55
C THR A 183 6.69 -26.92 -9.65
N ILE A 184 5.70 -26.39 -10.37
CA ILE A 184 4.45 -27.11 -10.63
C ILE A 184 4.05 -26.92 -12.09
N GLY A 185 3.41 -27.94 -12.67
CA GLY A 185 2.90 -27.94 -14.03
C GLY A 185 1.98 -26.75 -14.31
N ALA A 186 1.79 -26.40 -15.59
CA ALA A 186 0.89 -25.31 -15.98
C ALA A 186 -0.57 -25.57 -15.61
N TYR A 187 -0.95 -26.85 -15.61
CA TYR A 187 -2.28 -27.38 -15.37
C TYR A 187 -2.14 -28.88 -15.10
N ALA A 188 -3.16 -29.49 -14.50
CA ALA A 188 -3.35 -30.93 -14.46
C ALA A 188 -3.87 -31.43 -15.82
N VAL A 189 -3.59 -32.69 -16.14
CA VAL A 189 -4.05 -33.34 -17.38
C VAL A 189 -4.70 -34.68 -17.07
N PRO A 190 -5.61 -35.18 -17.94
CA PRO A 190 -6.13 -36.53 -17.78
C PRO A 190 -5.02 -37.58 -17.81
N VAL A 191 -5.14 -38.61 -16.97
CA VAL A 191 -4.22 -39.74 -16.95
C VAL A 191 -4.28 -40.48 -18.29
N SER A 192 -3.13 -40.93 -18.80
CA SER A 192 -3.01 -41.61 -20.09
C SER A 192 -2.11 -42.86 -19.97
N PRO A 193 -2.62 -44.08 -20.24
CA PRO A 193 -3.99 -44.39 -20.68
C PRO A 193 -5.03 -44.08 -19.60
N ALA A 194 -6.29 -43.85 -20.00
CA ALA A 194 -7.34 -43.42 -19.07
C ALA A 194 -7.62 -44.49 -17.99
N THR A 195 -7.51 -44.07 -16.72
CA THR A 195 -7.85 -44.83 -15.52
C THR A 195 -8.87 -44.02 -14.71
N GLY A 196 -9.90 -44.64 -14.14
CA GLY A 196 -10.91 -43.92 -13.33
C GLY A 196 -11.69 -42.83 -14.08
N VAL A 197 -12.26 -41.89 -13.34
CA VAL A 197 -12.97 -40.70 -13.85
C VAL A 197 -12.04 -39.50 -13.79
N ASP A 198 -11.78 -38.85 -14.94
CA ASP A 198 -11.00 -37.61 -14.95
C ASP A 198 -11.70 -36.50 -14.16
N ILE A 199 -10.96 -35.86 -13.25
CA ILE A 199 -11.48 -34.75 -12.42
C ILE A 199 -10.86 -33.39 -12.77
N THR A 200 -10.04 -33.28 -13.82
CA THR A 200 -9.34 -32.03 -14.14
C THR A 200 -10.25 -30.85 -14.44
N GLU A 201 -11.39 -31.10 -15.10
CA GLU A 201 -12.43 -30.09 -15.32
C GLU A 201 -13.17 -29.71 -14.04
N LYS A 202 -13.47 -30.69 -13.17
CA LYS A 202 -14.16 -30.45 -11.88
C LYS A 202 -13.33 -29.64 -10.91
N MET A 203 -12.01 -29.85 -10.90
CA MET A 203 -11.05 -29.04 -10.15
C MET A 203 -10.81 -27.65 -10.77
N ASP A 204 -11.32 -27.40 -11.99
CA ASP A 204 -11.00 -26.25 -12.83
C ASP A 204 -9.48 -26.04 -12.99
N MET A 205 -8.72 -27.15 -12.99
CA MET A 205 -7.26 -27.18 -13.04
C MET A 205 -6.71 -27.62 -14.40
N HIS A 206 -7.44 -27.37 -15.49
CA HIS A 206 -7.06 -27.74 -16.86
C HIS A 206 -6.58 -26.54 -17.70
N GLN A 207 -6.12 -26.82 -18.92
CA GLN A 207 -5.55 -25.81 -19.82
C GLN A 207 -6.53 -24.65 -20.08
N GLY A 208 -6.04 -23.41 -19.91
CA GLY A 208 -6.81 -22.18 -20.18
C GLY A 208 -7.61 -21.65 -19.00
N ARG A 209 -7.63 -22.36 -17.87
CA ARG A 209 -8.35 -21.97 -16.65
C ARG A 209 -7.43 -21.70 -15.47
N THR A 210 -6.44 -22.58 -15.29
CA THR A 210 -5.54 -22.59 -14.15
C THR A 210 -4.56 -21.42 -14.16
N THR A 211 -4.18 -20.97 -12.96
CA THR A 211 -3.02 -20.11 -12.76
C THR A 211 -2.00 -20.81 -11.88
N ARG A 212 -0.70 -20.62 -12.15
CA ARG A 212 0.36 -21.20 -11.33
C ARG A 212 1.27 -20.14 -10.74
N GLN A 213 2.02 -20.52 -9.72
CA GLN A 213 3.13 -19.78 -9.19
C GLN A 213 4.22 -20.79 -8.83
N ASN A 214 5.44 -20.60 -9.33
CA ASN A 214 6.57 -21.41 -8.87
C ASN A 214 6.96 -21.01 -7.45
N GLY A 215 7.65 -21.91 -6.76
CA GLY A 215 8.23 -21.59 -5.46
C GLY A 215 9.31 -20.51 -5.59
N PHE A 216 9.57 -19.85 -4.48
CA PHE A 216 10.58 -18.80 -4.37
C PHE A 216 11.24 -18.89 -3.00
N ALA A 217 12.46 -18.35 -2.91
CA ALA A 217 13.19 -18.28 -1.65
C ALA A 217 12.47 -17.35 -0.65
N GLY A 218 12.86 -17.41 0.62
CA GLY A 218 12.42 -16.40 1.58
C GLY A 218 12.77 -15.00 1.10
N GLU A 219 11.83 -14.07 1.17
CA GLU A 219 11.98 -12.70 0.67
C GLU A 219 12.61 -11.81 1.73
N THR A 220 13.46 -10.87 1.32
CA THR A 220 13.83 -9.74 2.16
C THR A 220 12.66 -8.75 2.31
N ILE A 221 12.81 -7.73 3.16
CA ILE A 221 11.81 -6.65 3.27
C ILE A 221 11.65 -5.93 1.93
N SER A 222 12.76 -5.59 1.28
CA SER A 222 12.75 -4.86 0.01
C SER A 222 12.09 -5.67 -1.12
N GLU A 223 12.33 -6.98 -1.15
CA GLU A 223 11.70 -7.90 -2.11
C GLU A 223 10.20 -8.03 -1.85
N SER A 224 9.81 -8.26 -0.59
CA SER A 224 8.40 -8.36 -0.17
C SER A 224 7.62 -7.10 -0.55
N LEU A 225 8.13 -5.91 -0.19
CA LEU A 225 7.48 -4.64 -0.51
C LEU A 225 7.39 -4.40 -2.02
N SER A 226 8.40 -4.81 -2.79
CA SER A 226 8.39 -4.70 -4.24
C SER A 226 7.35 -5.64 -4.88
N ALA A 227 7.23 -6.88 -4.39
CA ALA A 227 6.20 -7.83 -4.82
C ALA A 227 4.78 -7.30 -4.51
N ILE A 228 4.56 -6.76 -3.31
CA ILE A 228 3.28 -6.16 -2.91
C ILE A 228 2.93 -4.96 -3.79
N GLN A 229 3.89 -4.06 -4.02
CA GLN A 229 3.73 -2.88 -4.86
C GLN A 229 3.40 -3.24 -6.33
N ASN A 230 3.93 -4.35 -6.84
CA ASN A 230 3.66 -4.82 -8.20
C ASN A 230 2.22 -5.34 -8.37
N VAL A 231 1.61 -5.87 -7.30
CA VAL A 231 0.19 -6.25 -7.32
C VAL A 231 -0.70 -4.99 -7.33
N SER A 232 -0.38 -4.01 -6.49
CA SER A 232 -1.06 -2.72 -6.48
C SER A 232 -0.23 -1.69 -5.72
N SER A 233 -0.22 -0.47 -6.24
CA SER A 233 0.47 0.68 -5.66
C SER A 233 -0.49 1.71 -5.02
N ASP A 234 -1.78 1.38 -4.96
CA ASP A 234 -2.90 2.23 -4.54
C ASP A 234 -3.05 2.31 -3.00
N TRP A 235 -1.94 2.62 -2.36
CA TRP A 235 -1.78 2.91 -0.94
C TRP A 235 -0.67 3.94 -0.78
N TYR A 236 -0.65 4.65 0.35
CA TYR A 236 0.26 5.77 0.58
C TYR A 236 1.11 5.60 1.84
N GLY A 237 0.51 5.12 2.92
CA GLY A 237 1.24 4.78 4.15
C GLY A 237 1.69 3.33 4.15
N LEU A 238 2.78 3.05 4.86
CA LEU A 238 3.22 1.72 5.25
C LEU A 238 3.27 1.63 6.78
N ALA A 239 2.80 0.52 7.33
CA ALA A 239 3.08 0.06 8.67
C ALA A 239 3.34 -1.45 8.62
N PHE A 240 4.09 -1.97 9.57
CA PHE A 240 4.18 -3.42 9.80
C PHE A 240 3.38 -3.78 11.05
N THR A 241 3.01 -5.06 11.18
CA THR A 241 2.67 -5.60 12.49
C THR A 241 3.91 -5.58 13.41
N ASN A 242 3.72 -5.83 14.71
CA ASN A 242 4.74 -5.57 15.73
C ASN A 242 5.99 -6.46 15.67
N GLU A 243 6.07 -7.42 14.74
CA GLU A 243 7.27 -8.22 14.48
C GLU A 243 8.39 -7.45 13.78
N VAL A 244 8.08 -6.34 13.10
CA VAL A 244 9.09 -5.46 12.52
C VAL A 244 9.18 -4.19 13.36
N ARG A 245 9.99 -4.27 14.41
CA ARG A 245 10.43 -3.16 15.26
C ARG A 245 11.90 -3.36 15.61
N ASP A 246 12.60 -2.29 15.98
CA ASP A 246 13.97 -2.25 16.55
C ASP A 246 14.88 -3.49 16.34
N LEU A 247 15.97 -3.34 15.60
CA LEU A 247 17.04 -4.35 15.46
C LEU A 247 16.58 -5.73 14.93
N VAL A 248 15.43 -5.81 14.25
CA VAL A 248 14.99 -7.01 13.53
C VAL A 248 15.64 -7.05 12.15
N ALA A 249 16.31 -8.16 11.83
CA ALA A 249 16.83 -8.45 10.50
C ALA A 249 16.04 -9.59 9.85
N ILE A 250 15.62 -9.43 8.59
CA ILE A 250 14.88 -10.42 7.82
C ILE A 250 15.67 -10.73 6.55
N ASN A 251 16.07 -12.00 6.40
CA ASN A 251 16.83 -12.49 5.25
C ASN A 251 18.06 -11.62 4.90
N GLY A 252 18.74 -11.09 5.93
CA GLY A 252 19.98 -10.31 5.78
C GLY A 252 19.78 -8.79 5.63
N GLU A 253 18.54 -8.29 5.65
CA GLU A 253 18.24 -6.85 5.69
C GLU A 253 17.78 -6.41 7.09
N ASP A 254 18.34 -5.31 7.60
CA ASP A 254 17.79 -4.60 8.76
C ASP A 254 16.39 -4.07 8.39
N ALA A 255 15.35 -4.67 8.97
CA ALA A 255 14.02 -4.63 8.41
C ALA A 255 13.41 -3.22 8.38
N VAL A 256 13.62 -2.45 9.46
CA VAL A 256 13.12 -1.07 9.56
C VAL A 256 13.86 -0.14 8.60
N GLU A 257 15.19 -0.25 8.51
CA GLU A 257 16.02 0.58 7.61
C GLU A 257 15.75 0.27 6.13
N ALA A 258 15.57 -1.01 5.79
CA ALA A 258 15.20 -1.45 4.46
C ALA A 258 13.82 -0.90 4.06
N ALA A 259 12.81 -1.02 4.93
CA ALA A 259 11.49 -0.46 4.70
C ALA A 259 11.51 1.07 4.55
N ALA A 260 12.29 1.75 5.40
CA ALA A 260 12.48 3.19 5.38
C ALA A 260 13.09 3.67 4.06
N SER A 261 14.20 3.06 3.64
CA SER A 261 14.86 3.34 2.35
C SER A 261 13.94 3.05 1.16
N TRP A 262 13.19 1.95 1.21
CA TRP A 262 12.24 1.58 0.16
C TRP A 262 11.12 2.61 0.01
N CYS A 263 10.56 3.09 1.14
CA CYS A 263 9.51 4.13 1.17
C CYS A 263 10.03 5.48 0.68
N GLN A 264 11.26 5.84 1.08
CA GLN A 264 11.93 7.07 0.65
C GLN A 264 11.97 7.17 -0.88
N ALA A 265 12.33 6.07 -1.56
CA ALA A 265 12.45 6.01 -3.00
C ALA A 265 11.11 6.05 -3.78
N ARG A 266 9.97 5.83 -3.11
CA ARG A 266 8.66 5.57 -3.78
C ARG A 266 7.52 6.49 -3.36
N ILE A 267 7.81 7.58 -2.62
CA ILE A 267 6.81 8.55 -2.16
C ILE A 267 5.72 7.82 -1.34
N LYS A 268 6.16 7.14 -0.27
CA LYS A 268 5.32 6.51 0.74
C LYS A 268 5.76 6.99 2.11
N ILE A 269 4.85 7.15 3.06
CA ILE A 269 5.21 7.45 4.45
C ILE A 269 5.25 6.13 5.23
N PHE A 270 6.38 5.83 5.85
CA PHE A 270 6.50 4.71 6.78
C PHE A 270 6.20 5.16 8.20
N PHE A 271 5.13 4.62 8.78
CA PHE A 271 4.73 4.83 10.16
C PHE A 271 5.39 3.77 11.04
N ASN A 272 6.60 4.08 11.49
CA ASN A 272 7.43 3.20 12.30
C ASN A 272 7.05 3.31 13.79
N VAL A 273 7.22 2.22 14.52
CA VAL A 273 7.09 2.20 15.98
C VAL A 273 8.36 1.59 16.57
N SER A 274 8.99 2.31 17.49
CA SER A 274 10.08 1.82 18.32
C SER A 274 9.55 1.53 19.72
N ASN A 275 9.92 0.39 20.28
CA ASN A 275 9.69 0.01 21.67
C ASN A 275 11.00 -0.15 22.45
N SER A 276 12.16 0.12 21.83
CA SER A 276 13.45 0.07 22.51
C SER A 276 13.60 1.22 23.52
N PRO A 277 13.88 0.93 24.81
CA PRO A 277 14.19 1.95 25.81
C PRO A 277 15.38 2.84 25.44
N ASP A 278 16.29 2.36 24.59
CA ASP A 278 17.46 3.11 24.08
C ASP A 278 17.05 4.39 23.32
N ALA A 279 15.83 4.42 22.78
CA ALA A 279 15.26 5.62 22.18
C ALA A 279 15.25 6.81 23.17
N LYS A 280 15.10 6.54 24.47
CA LYS A 280 15.04 7.56 25.54
C LYS A 280 16.41 7.89 26.15
N ASP A 281 17.47 7.19 25.77
CA ASP A 281 18.82 7.43 26.26
C ASP A 281 19.58 8.44 25.39
N SER A 282 20.04 9.54 25.99
CA SER A 282 20.81 10.59 25.31
C SER A 282 22.18 10.13 24.77
N VAL A 283 22.73 9.03 25.31
CA VAL A 283 24.06 8.54 24.93
C VAL A 283 23.98 7.58 23.75
N THR A 284 22.91 6.78 23.69
CA THR A 284 22.74 5.79 22.63
C THR A 284 22.36 6.43 21.30
N ALA A 285 23.13 6.11 20.26
CA ALA A 285 22.92 6.59 18.89
C ALA A 285 22.58 5.45 17.91
N THR A 286 22.53 4.21 18.39
CA THR A 286 22.21 3.01 17.61
C THR A 286 20.73 2.64 17.70
N ASP A 287 19.92 3.36 18.47
CA ASP A 287 18.47 3.20 18.42
C ASP A 287 17.95 3.60 17.05
N ILE A 288 16.83 2.99 16.65
CA ILE A 288 16.34 3.12 15.28
C ILE A 288 15.98 4.57 14.93
N GLY A 289 15.54 5.38 15.88
CA GLY A 289 15.25 6.80 15.66
C GLY A 289 16.51 7.58 15.28
N SER A 290 17.59 7.44 16.07
CA SER A 290 18.89 8.06 15.78
C SER A 290 19.47 7.62 14.43
N VAL A 291 19.35 6.33 14.08
CA VAL A 291 19.81 5.79 12.79
C VAL A 291 19.04 6.43 11.62
N LEU A 292 17.71 6.44 11.69
CA LEU A 292 16.86 7.02 10.64
C LEU A 292 17.03 8.56 10.54
N GLN A 293 17.24 9.24 11.67
CA GLN A 293 17.51 10.68 11.70
C GLN A 293 18.85 11.01 11.03
N THR A 294 19.91 10.23 11.31
CA THR A 294 21.22 10.41 10.68
C THR A 294 21.14 10.27 9.16
N GLN A 295 20.25 9.39 8.66
CA GLN A 295 19.98 9.22 7.23
C GLN A 295 19.11 10.36 6.63
N SER A 296 18.59 11.28 7.45
CA SER A 296 17.76 12.42 7.04
C SER A 296 16.53 11.99 6.20
N LEU A 297 15.80 10.98 6.67
CA LEU A 297 14.68 10.41 5.93
C LEU A 297 13.37 11.19 6.15
N GLY A 298 13.00 12.04 5.18
CA GLY A 298 11.76 12.83 5.20
C GLY A 298 10.46 12.06 4.94
N ARG A 299 10.47 10.73 5.03
CA ARG A 299 9.31 9.86 4.79
C ARG A 299 9.12 8.79 5.86
N VAL A 300 9.81 8.90 6.99
CA VAL A 300 9.70 7.97 8.10
C VAL A 300 9.23 8.73 9.32
N ASN A 301 8.06 8.37 9.83
CA ASN A 301 7.50 8.93 11.03
C ASN A 301 7.58 7.85 12.12
N THR A 302 8.47 8.05 13.10
CA THR A 302 8.69 7.09 14.19
C THR A 302 7.97 7.55 15.45
N PHE A 303 7.21 6.64 16.06
CA PHE A 303 6.67 6.81 17.41
C PHE A 303 7.37 5.88 18.40
N PHE A 304 7.65 6.36 19.61
CA PHE A 304 7.98 5.52 20.75
C PHE A 304 6.70 4.99 21.40
N ALA A 305 6.67 3.69 21.69
CA ALA A 305 5.62 3.02 22.44
C ALA A 305 6.26 1.99 23.39
N SER A 306 6.19 2.23 24.70
CA SER A 306 6.77 1.30 25.69
C SER A 306 6.04 -0.04 25.76
N LYS A 307 4.78 -0.07 25.31
CA LYS A 307 3.93 -1.26 25.23
C LYS A 307 4.05 -1.93 23.84
N PRO A 308 4.60 -3.15 23.75
CA PRO A 308 4.82 -3.83 22.47
C PRO A 308 3.54 -4.12 21.66
N GLU A 309 2.38 -4.18 22.32
CA GLU A 309 1.09 -4.43 21.71
C GLU A 309 0.48 -3.21 21.01
N GLU A 310 0.91 -1.98 21.35
CA GLU A 310 0.31 -0.75 20.83
C GLU A 310 0.89 -0.36 19.46
N ASN A 311 0.04 0.01 18.49
CA ASN A 311 0.45 0.36 17.13
C ASN A 311 0.23 1.85 16.86
N VAL A 312 0.93 2.68 17.64
CA VAL A 312 0.79 4.15 17.63
C VAL A 312 0.98 4.74 16.24
N GLY A 313 1.93 4.21 15.45
CA GLY A 313 2.14 4.63 14.06
C GLY A 313 0.91 4.42 13.18
N ALA A 314 0.17 3.31 13.35
CA ALA A 314 -1.07 3.05 12.63
C ALA A 314 -2.21 3.99 13.08
N SER A 315 -2.31 4.29 14.37
CA SER A 315 -3.24 5.30 14.89
C SER A 315 -2.95 6.69 14.27
N ALA A 316 -1.68 7.10 14.26
CA ALA A 316 -1.26 8.36 13.63
C ALA A 316 -1.58 8.38 12.12
N ALA A 317 -1.28 7.29 11.40
CA ALA A 317 -1.65 7.12 10.00
C ALA A 317 -3.16 7.29 9.78
N GLY A 318 -3.98 6.63 10.61
CA GLY A 318 -5.43 6.75 10.56
C GLY A 318 -5.88 8.20 10.72
N ARG A 319 -5.27 8.94 11.64
CA ARG A 319 -5.61 10.34 11.86
C ARG A 319 -5.33 11.20 10.62
N PHE A 320 -4.13 11.09 10.03
CA PHE A 320 -3.78 11.83 8.82
C PHE A 320 -4.58 11.39 7.59
N PHE A 321 -4.90 10.12 7.49
CA PHE A 321 -5.60 9.55 6.33
C PHE A 321 -7.10 9.87 6.30
N THR A 322 -7.58 10.65 7.27
CA THR A 322 -8.92 11.25 7.27
C THR A 322 -8.96 12.67 6.70
N VAL A 323 -7.79 13.28 6.41
CA VAL A 323 -7.71 14.58 5.73
C VAL A 323 -8.35 14.48 4.37
N ASN A 324 -9.43 15.24 4.16
CA ASN A 324 -10.11 15.31 2.89
C ASN A 324 -9.71 16.60 2.17
N PHE A 325 -8.66 16.54 1.34
CA PHE A 325 -8.18 17.69 0.56
C PHE A 325 -9.20 18.31 -0.39
N ASN A 326 -10.37 17.66 -0.60
CA ASN A 326 -11.48 18.24 -1.33
C ASN A 326 -12.40 19.10 -0.46
N GLN A 327 -12.22 19.15 0.85
CA GLN A 327 -12.99 19.99 1.77
C GLN A 327 -12.21 21.26 2.17
N PRO A 328 -12.91 22.37 2.45
CA PRO A 328 -12.26 23.56 3.00
C PRO A 328 -11.65 23.29 4.39
N ALA A 329 -10.49 23.88 4.67
CA ALA A 329 -9.81 23.83 5.96
C ALA A 329 -9.72 22.42 6.59
N SER A 330 -9.42 21.41 5.76
CA SER A 330 -9.38 20.00 6.17
C SER A 330 -8.01 19.55 6.66
N THR A 331 -6.93 20.26 6.29
CA THR A 331 -5.57 19.92 6.72
C THR A 331 -5.47 20.02 8.23
N ILE A 332 -4.64 19.16 8.82
CA ILE A 332 -4.44 19.10 10.26
C ILE A 332 -2.94 19.08 10.55
N THR A 333 -2.56 19.61 11.70
CA THR A 333 -1.29 19.24 12.32
C THR A 333 -1.47 18.01 13.20
N GLY A 334 -0.43 17.18 13.35
CA GLY A 334 -0.49 15.96 14.14
C GLY A 334 -0.42 16.21 15.64
N LYS A 335 0.34 17.22 16.06
CA LYS A 335 0.41 17.63 17.47
C LYS A 335 -0.98 17.99 17.99
N PHE A 336 -1.25 17.65 19.25
CA PHE A 336 -2.53 17.83 19.93
C PHE A 336 -3.68 16.93 19.45
N LYS A 337 -3.48 16.08 18.44
CA LYS A 337 -4.48 15.08 18.07
C LYS A 337 -4.40 13.89 19.01
N GLN A 338 -5.56 13.38 19.38
CA GLN A 338 -5.69 12.19 20.18
C GLN A 338 -5.31 10.96 19.36
N ALA A 339 -4.86 9.92 20.06
CA ALA A 339 -4.64 8.58 19.52
C ALA A 339 -5.58 7.62 20.30
N PRO A 340 -6.84 7.46 19.86
CA PRO A 340 -7.80 6.59 20.56
C PRO A 340 -7.27 5.17 20.71
N GLY A 341 -7.44 4.57 21.89
CA GLY A 341 -6.96 3.21 22.20
C GLY A 341 -5.49 3.14 22.62
N ILE A 342 -4.69 4.15 22.29
CA ILE A 342 -3.27 4.22 22.64
C ILE A 342 -3.08 4.84 24.03
N THR A 343 -2.22 4.25 24.85
CA THR A 343 -1.88 4.83 26.15
C THR A 343 -0.74 5.85 26.03
N TYR A 344 -0.69 6.80 26.97
CA TYR A 344 0.38 7.79 26.98
C TYR A 344 1.64 7.22 27.62
N GLU A 345 2.78 7.72 27.19
CA GLU A 345 4.09 7.40 27.75
C GLU A 345 4.34 8.18 29.04
N ASP A 346 4.77 7.47 30.09
CA ASP A 346 5.24 8.07 31.34
C ASP A 346 6.72 8.48 31.19
N LEU A 347 6.93 9.71 30.73
CA LEU A 347 8.25 10.25 30.41
C LEU A 347 8.64 11.35 31.37
N THR A 348 9.87 11.31 31.86
CA THR A 348 10.51 12.49 32.46
C THR A 348 10.74 13.58 31.41
N GLN A 349 10.91 14.83 31.84
CA GLN A 349 11.22 15.93 30.93
C GLN A 349 12.52 15.69 30.14
N ASN A 350 13.51 15.02 30.74
CA ASN A 350 14.75 14.67 30.07
C ASN A 350 14.52 13.63 28.98
N GLU A 351 13.80 12.53 29.28
CA GLU A 351 13.49 11.50 28.27
C GLU A 351 12.67 12.08 27.11
N LYS A 352 11.70 12.95 27.38
CA LYS A 352 10.94 13.63 26.31
C LYS A 352 11.85 14.50 25.44
N SER A 353 12.79 15.24 26.05
CA SER A 353 13.75 16.05 25.31
C SER A 353 14.70 15.19 24.47
N VAL A 354 15.06 13.99 24.93
CA VAL A 354 15.86 13.04 24.16
C VAL A 354 15.09 12.52 22.95
N LEU A 355 13.82 12.10 23.13
CA LEU A 355 12.98 11.68 22.01
C LEU A 355 12.84 12.78 20.96
N ASP A 356 12.58 14.02 21.40
CA ASP A 356 12.47 15.18 20.51
C ASP A 356 13.78 15.45 19.74
N ALA A 357 14.92 15.37 20.44
CA ALA A 357 16.23 15.56 19.82
C ALA A 357 16.55 14.49 18.76
N LYS A 358 15.96 13.30 18.89
CA LYS A 358 16.09 12.19 17.94
C LYS A 358 14.96 12.13 16.89
N ASN A 359 14.09 13.14 16.83
CA ASN A 359 12.89 13.16 15.98
C ASN A 359 11.95 11.95 16.19
N ILE A 360 11.89 11.44 17.43
CA ILE A 360 10.99 10.36 17.83
C ILE A 360 9.76 10.97 18.50
N ASN A 361 8.59 10.61 18.00
CA ASN A 361 7.31 11.11 18.49
C ASN A 361 6.78 10.23 19.63
N ALA A 362 5.87 10.73 20.44
CA ALA A 362 5.21 9.94 21.48
C ALA A 362 3.78 10.43 21.73
N VAL A 363 2.93 9.58 22.29
CA VAL A 363 1.67 10.02 22.91
C VAL A 363 2.00 10.42 24.34
N ILE A 364 1.72 11.67 24.70
CA ILE A 364 2.05 12.21 26.02
C ILE A 364 0.80 12.75 26.72
N LYS A 365 0.89 12.85 28.04
CA LYS A 365 -0.08 13.55 28.86
C LYS A 365 0.50 14.87 29.36
N VAL A 366 -0.19 15.98 29.10
CA VAL A 366 0.15 17.31 29.63
C VAL A 366 -1.08 17.89 30.31
N GLY A 367 -0.98 18.09 31.63
CA GLY A 367 -2.16 18.36 32.45
C GLY A 367 -3.18 17.23 32.33
N ASP A 368 -4.43 17.56 32.00
CA ASP A 368 -5.51 16.59 31.78
C ASP A 368 -5.65 16.15 30.32
N SER A 369 -4.81 16.65 29.41
CA SER A 369 -4.91 16.37 27.97
C SER A 369 -3.91 15.29 27.53
N ILE A 370 -4.37 14.31 26.76
CA ILE A 370 -3.54 13.28 26.13
C ILE A 370 -3.53 13.50 24.62
N TYR A 371 -2.35 13.53 24.02
CA TYR A 371 -2.19 13.77 22.58
C TYR A 371 -0.84 13.32 22.04
N MET A 372 -0.75 13.17 20.71
CA MET A 372 0.51 12.99 19.99
C MET A 372 1.38 14.25 20.08
N ALA A 373 2.67 14.09 20.40
CA ALA A 373 3.66 15.15 20.48
C ALA A 373 4.45 15.28 19.16
N GLU A 374 4.72 16.54 18.79
CA GLU A 374 5.48 17.08 17.63
C GLU A 374 5.13 16.52 16.23
N THR A 375 5.01 15.21 16.06
CA THR A 375 4.63 14.51 14.81
C THR A 375 5.55 14.85 13.63
N VAL A 376 6.85 14.73 13.84
CA VAL A 376 7.89 14.98 12.83
C VAL A 376 8.36 13.70 12.14
N MET A 377 8.88 13.85 10.93
CA MET A 377 9.64 12.82 10.21
C MET A 377 11.04 12.70 10.79
N ALA A 378 11.78 11.66 10.41
CA ALA A 378 13.15 11.44 10.85
C ALA A 378 14.10 12.60 10.44
N ASP A 379 13.83 13.32 9.35
CA ASP A 379 14.57 14.54 8.97
C ASP A 379 14.15 15.82 9.72
N GLY A 380 13.14 15.73 10.59
CA GLY A 380 12.59 16.84 11.36
C GLY A 380 11.44 17.60 10.66
N THR A 381 11.12 17.28 9.40
CA THR A 381 9.99 17.90 8.68
C THR A 381 8.67 17.45 9.32
N PHE A 382 7.71 18.35 9.46
CA PHE A 382 6.38 17.98 9.98
C PHE A 382 5.63 17.07 9.00
N ILE A 383 4.96 16.05 9.52
CA ILE A 383 4.24 15.08 8.69
C ILE A 383 3.12 15.72 7.84
N ASP A 384 2.46 16.76 8.34
CA ASP A 384 1.41 17.46 7.61
C ASP A 384 1.93 18.19 6.37
N GLU A 385 3.17 18.68 6.41
CA GLU A 385 3.84 19.25 5.25
C GLU A 385 4.14 18.17 4.21
N VAL A 386 4.72 17.03 4.61
CA VAL A 386 5.04 15.94 3.69
C VAL A 386 3.77 15.39 3.02
N HIS A 387 2.73 15.10 3.80
CA HIS A 387 1.46 14.58 3.31
C HIS A 387 0.75 15.56 2.36
N GLY A 388 0.72 16.84 2.74
CA GLY A 388 0.10 17.91 1.95
C GLY A 388 0.85 18.20 0.64
N LEU A 389 2.18 18.26 0.67
CA LEU A 389 3.00 18.54 -0.51
C LEU A 389 2.96 17.39 -1.52
N ASP A 390 2.93 16.13 -1.05
CA ASP A 390 2.74 14.98 -1.94
C ASP A 390 1.37 15.02 -2.63
N TRP A 391 0.32 15.39 -1.90
CA TRP A 391 -1.00 15.63 -2.49
C TRP A 391 -0.95 16.75 -3.53
N LEU A 392 -0.34 17.89 -3.22
CA LEU A 392 -0.27 19.05 -4.13
C LEU A 392 0.47 18.69 -5.42
N LYS A 393 1.59 17.96 -5.31
CA LYS A 393 2.34 17.44 -6.47
C LYS A 393 1.44 16.57 -7.36
N ASN A 394 0.69 15.63 -6.77
CA ASN A 394 -0.23 14.79 -7.53
C ASN A 394 -1.41 15.58 -8.11
N ALA A 395 -1.94 16.58 -7.40
CA ALA A 395 -3.02 17.44 -7.90
C ALA A 395 -2.57 18.23 -9.13
N ILE A 396 -1.37 18.82 -9.11
CA ILE A 396 -0.78 19.51 -10.26
C ILE A 396 -0.60 18.53 -11.44
N GLN A 397 0.04 17.38 -11.20
CA GLN A 397 0.28 16.36 -12.24
C GLN A 397 -1.02 15.88 -12.88
N THR A 398 -2.04 15.59 -12.06
CA THR A 398 -3.34 15.11 -12.53
C THR A 398 -4.08 16.20 -13.32
N ASN A 399 -4.07 17.45 -12.85
CA ASN A 399 -4.73 18.54 -13.56
C ASN A 399 -4.08 18.79 -14.93
N VAL A 400 -2.74 18.82 -14.98
CA VAL A 400 -1.98 19.05 -16.22
C VAL A 400 -2.13 17.88 -17.20
N LEU A 401 -2.00 16.63 -16.73
CA LEU A 401 -2.25 15.46 -17.58
C LEU A 401 -3.69 15.45 -18.09
N GLY A 402 -4.64 15.79 -17.22
CA GLY A 402 -6.04 15.93 -17.55
C GLY A 402 -6.31 16.91 -18.68
N LEU A 403 -5.64 18.06 -18.68
CA LEU A 403 -5.67 19.01 -19.81
C LEU A 403 -5.18 18.35 -21.11
N PHE A 404 -4.05 17.65 -21.07
CA PHE A 404 -3.49 17.04 -22.28
C PHE A 404 -4.38 15.93 -22.85
N VAL A 405 -4.95 15.06 -22.01
CA VAL A 405 -5.75 13.94 -22.49
C VAL A 405 -7.17 14.33 -22.90
N SER A 406 -7.73 15.39 -22.31
CA SER A 406 -9.09 15.86 -22.63
C SER A 406 -9.13 16.85 -23.80
N SER A 407 -7.98 17.40 -24.21
CA SER A 407 -7.90 18.29 -25.36
C SER A 407 -8.15 17.52 -26.65
N THR A 408 -9.25 17.86 -27.35
CA THR A 408 -9.60 17.27 -28.66
C THR A 408 -8.71 17.79 -29.79
N SER A 409 -8.03 18.91 -29.58
CA SER A 409 -7.00 19.46 -30.47
C SER A 409 -5.62 19.44 -29.80
N LYS A 410 -4.58 19.90 -30.49
CA LYS A 410 -3.26 20.12 -29.86
C LYS A 410 -3.31 21.25 -28.84
N ILE A 411 -2.54 21.13 -27.75
CA ILE A 411 -2.10 22.29 -26.96
C ILE A 411 -0.92 22.93 -27.72
N PRO A 412 -1.06 24.15 -28.27
CA PRO A 412 -0.04 24.73 -29.12
C PRO A 412 1.18 25.19 -28.31
N TYR A 413 2.40 24.97 -28.81
CA TYR A 413 3.64 25.51 -28.22
C TYR A 413 3.75 27.02 -28.47
N THR A 414 2.93 27.79 -27.77
CA THR A 414 2.78 29.25 -27.83
C THR A 414 2.50 29.74 -26.42
N ASN A 415 2.68 31.03 -26.14
CA ASN A 415 2.36 31.60 -24.83
C ASN A 415 0.90 31.32 -24.41
N LYS A 416 -0.03 31.25 -25.37
CA LYS A 416 -1.42 30.85 -25.11
C LYS A 416 -1.55 29.40 -24.62
N GLY A 417 -0.81 28.46 -25.21
CA GLY A 417 -0.83 27.06 -24.77
C GLY A 417 -0.09 26.85 -23.45
N VAL A 418 1.02 27.56 -23.23
CA VAL A 418 1.71 27.60 -21.92
C VAL A 418 0.76 28.10 -20.83
N ALA A 419 0.02 29.19 -21.08
CA ALA A 419 -0.98 29.70 -20.15
C ALA A 419 -2.08 28.67 -19.83
N GLN A 420 -2.46 27.77 -20.76
CA GLN A 420 -3.42 26.71 -20.45
C GLN A 420 -2.88 25.72 -19.40
N VAL A 421 -1.59 25.38 -19.49
CA VAL A 421 -0.91 24.51 -18.51
C VAL A 421 -0.75 25.23 -17.18
N GLU A 422 -0.33 26.51 -17.21
CA GLU A 422 -0.20 27.36 -16.04
C GLU A 422 -1.51 27.42 -15.23
N GLN A 423 -2.66 27.56 -15.90
CA GLN A 423 -3.96 27.57 -15.23
C GLN A 423 -4.27 26.27 -14.48
N GLN A 424 -3.74 25.12 -14.91
CA GLN A 424 -3.91 23.86 -14.18
C GLN A 424 -3.07 23.82 -12.89
N VAL A 425 -1.90 24.45 -12.90
CA VAL A 425 -1.06 24.66 -11.71
C VAL A 425 -1.77 25.60 -10.74
N ILE A 426 -2.23 26.76 -11.22
CA ILE A 426 -3.00 27.74 -10.43
C ILE A 426 -4.23 27.08 -9.79
N LYS A 427 -4.94 26.21 -10.53
CA LYS A 427 -6.10 25.48 -10.00
C LYS A 427 -5.73 24.62 -8.78
N ALA A 428 -4.63 23.86 -8.86
CA ALA A 428 -4.18 23.04 -7.73
C ALA A 428 -3.74 23.91 -6.52
N LEU A 429 -3.06 25.03 -6.77
CA LEU A 429 -2.64 25.96 -5.71
C LEU A 429 -3.85 26.62 -5.02
N LYS A 430 -4.88 27.01 -5.77
CA LYS A 430 -6.15 27.51 -5.21
C LYS A 430 -6.85 26.47 -4.35
N GLU A 431 -6.79 25.19 -4.75
CA GLU A 431 -7.31 24.11 -3.92
C GLU A 431 -6.50 23.94 -2.63
N GLY A 432 -5.18 24.09 -2.68
CA GLY A 432 -4.30 24.12 -1.51
C GLY A 432 -4.59 25.28 -0.56
N VAL A 433 -4.94 26.47 -1.08
CA VAL A 433 -5.41 27.58 -0.24
C VAL A 433 -6.73 27.23 0.42
N ARG A 434 -7.67 26.68 -0.34
CA ARG A 434 -9.01 26.33 0.15
C ARG A 434 -8.97 25.27 1.25
N ASN A 435 -8.15 24.23 1.08
CA ASN A 435 -8.09 23.13 2.04
C ASN A 435 -7.23 23.43 3.28
N GLY A 436 -6.52 24.56 3.31
CA GLY A 436 -5.71 25.00 4.44
C GLY A 436 -4.24 24.56 4.37
N LEU A 437 -3.77 24.01 3.26
CA LEU A 437 -2.35 23.69 3.06
C LEU A 437 -1.51 24.95 2.78
N ILE A 438 -2.04 25.87 1.96
CA ILE A 438 -1.37 27.11 1.55
C ILE A 438 -2.05 28.27 2.28
N ALA A 439 -1.26 29.20 2.81
CA ALA A 439 -1.76 30.39 3.46
C ALA A 439 -2.53 31.28 2.46
N PRO A 440 -3.62 31.96 2.85
CA PRO A 440 -4.37 32.87 1.97
C PRO A 440 -3.68 34.24 1.87
N GLY A 441 -2.37 34.25 1.67
CA GLY A 441 -1.52 35.44 1.74
C GLY A 441 -0.22 35.18 2.49
N GLY A 442 0.83 35.90 2.16
CA GLY A 442 2.07 35.84 2.93
C GLY A 442 3.21 36.61 2.28
N VAL A 443 4.38 36.55 2.92
CA VAL A 443 5.62 37.15 2.42
C VAL A 443 6.66 36.04 2.31
N THR A 444 7.35 35.96 1.18
CA THR A 444 8.44 35.00 1.00
C THR A 444 9.62 35.34 1.90
N ASN A 445 10.56 34.41 2.08
CA ASN A 445 11.83 34.66 2.78
C ASN A 445 12.68 35.76 2.12
N THR A 446 12.38 36.12 0.87
CA THR A 446 13.02 37.19 0.11
C THR A 446 12.26 38.53 0.17
N GLY A 447 11.17 38.62 0.93
CA GLY A 447 10.39 39.86 1.11
C GLY A 447 9.32 40.11 0.05
N VAL A 448 9.01 39.14 -0.82
CA VAL A 448 7.99 39.28 -1.87
C VAL A 448 6.60 39.00 -1.29
N VAL A 449 5.66 39.92 -1.48
CA VAL A 449 4.27 39.78 -1.01
C VAL A 449 3.47 38.94 -1.99
N LEU A 450 2.94 37.81 -1.52
CA LEU A 450 2.09 36.91 -2.26
C LEU A 450 0.65 37.04 -1.75
N SER A 451 -0.15 37.93 -2.35
CA SER A 451 -1.50 38.25 -1.88
C SER A 451 -2.48 37.06 -1.95
N ALA A 452 -2.26 36.13 -2.88
CA ALA A 452 -3.03 34.89 -3.00
C ALA A 452 -2.40 33.70 -2.25
N GLY A 453 -1.28 33.92 -1.56
CA GLY A 453 -0.47 32.86 -0.95
C GLY A 453 0.51 32.17 -1.89
N PHE A 454 0.39 32.39 -3.19
CA PHE A 454 1.26 31.82 -4.20
C PHE A 454 1.41 32.74 -5.42
N GLU A 455 2.45 32.50 -6.20
CA GLU A 455 2.69 33.08 -7.52
C GLU A 455 3.19 32.00 -8.48
N VAL A 456 2.70 32.02 -9.72
CA VAL A 456 3.15 31.13 -10.80
C VAL A 456 3.82 31.99 -11.86
N SER A 457 4.95 31.54 -12.38
CA SER A 457 5.67 32.20 -13.46
C SER A 457 5.95 31.24 -14.60
N SER A 458 6.08 31.80 -15.81
CA SER A 458 6.39 31.05 -17.03
C SER A 458 7.40 31.83 -17.88
N VAL A 459 8.38 31.14 -18.46
CA VAL A 459 9.33 31.70 -19.45
C VAL A 459 8.63 31.92 -20.80
N ASP A 460 8.86 33.05 -21.48
CA ASP A 460 8.26 33.27 -22.80
C ASP A 460 8.72 32.17 -23.78
N VAL A 461 7.81 31.65 -24.59
CA VAL A 461 8.14 30.68 -25.63
C VAL A 461 9.28 31.19 -26.53
N SER A 462 9.44 32.49 -26.76
CA SER A 462 10.60 33.02 -27.52
C SER A 462 11.94 32.73 -26.87
N GLU A 463 12.00 32.66 -25.54
CA GLU A 463 13.21 32.50 -24.73
C GLU A 463 13.57 31.03 -24.45
N VAL A 464 12.66 30.10 -24.75
CA VAL A 464 12.93 28.67 -24.60
C VAL A 464 13.93 28.16 -25.64
N ASN A 465 14.87 27.32 -25.20
CA ASN A 465 15.88 26.68 -26.03
C ASN A 465 15.25 25.94 -27.22
N SER A 466 15.83 26.10 -28.41
CA SER A 466 15.41 25.41 -29.63
C SER A 466 15.39 23.88 -29.49
N SER A 467 16.35 23.28 -28.77
CA SER A 467 16.38 21.83 -28.58
C SER A 467 15.18 21.31 -27.77
N ASP A 468 14.73 22.05 -26.77
CA ASP A 468 13.53 21.73 -25.99
C ASP A 468 12.25 21.91 -26.83
N LYS A 469 12.20 22.94 -27.69
CA LYS A 469 11.09 23.15 -28.64
C LYS A 469 10.98 22.01 -29.65
N ASP A 470 12.10 21.58 -30.23
CA ASP A 470 12.16 20.47 -31.17
C ASP A 470 11.74 19.15 -30.50
N ALA A 471 12.14 18.96 -29.24
CA ALA A 471 11.69 17.84 -28.40
C ALA A 471 10.24 17.97 -27.91
N ARG A 472 9.56 19.10 -28.18
CA ARG A 472 8.22 19.44 -27.70
C ARG A 472 8.09 19.40 -26.17
N LEU A 473 9.17 19.77 -25.48
CA LEU A 473 9.22 19.86 -24.03
C LEU A 473 9.22 21.33 -23.61
N TYR A 474 8.35 21.68 -22.66
CA TYR A 474 8.35 23.00 -22.04
C TYR A 474 8.70 22.85 -20.56
N LYS A 475 9.78 23.48 -20.13
CA LYS A 475 10.36 23.38 -18.78
C LYS A 475 10.37 24.73 -18.05
N GLY A 476 9.57 25.69 -18.53
CA GLY A 476 9.60 27.08 -18.09
C GLY A 476 8.59 27.47 -17.02
N ILE A 477 7.74 26.55 -16.53
CA ILE A 477 6.77 26.87 -15.46
C ILE A 477 7.42 26.67 -14.10
N SER A 478 7.29 27.65 -13.21
CA SER A 478 7.65 27.52 -11.79
C SER A 478 6.59 28.19 -10.90
N PHE A 479 6.57 27.85 -9.61
CA PHE A 479 5.71 28.53 -8.65
C PHE A 479 6.40 28.66 -7.29
N VAL A 480 5.97 29.66 -6.53
CA VAL A 480 6.30 29.83 -5.11
C VAL A 480 4.99 29.89 -4.34
N ALA A 481 4.91 29.21 -3.19
CA ALA A 481 3.74 29.21 -2.32
C ALA A 481 4.16 29.30 -0.85
N ILE A 482 3.32 29.92 -0.02
CA ILE A 482 3.50 30.03 1.42
C ILE A 482 2.65 28.95 2.09
N GLY A 483 3.29 28.01 2.80
CA GLY A 483 2.58 27.04 3.63
C GLY A 483 1.81 27.74 4.75
N ALA A 484 0.61 27.25 5.10
CA ALA A 484 -0.18 27.83 6.18
C ALA A 484 0.49 27.67 7.57
N GLY A 485 1.30 26.61 7.74
CA GLY A 485 1.94 26.27 9.01
C GLY A 485 0.95 25.92 10.13
N ALA A 486 1.49 25.58 11.31
CA ALA A 486 0.70 25.36 12.50
C ALA A 486 1.46 25.79 13.77
N LEU A 487 0.74 26.34 14.76
CA LEU A 487 1.33 26.68 16.05
C LEU A 487 1.43 25.43 16.94
N HIS A 488 2.64 25.12 17.39
CA HIS A 488 2.92 23.99 18.29
C HIS A 488 3.24 24.41 19.73
N GLY A 489 3.32 25.73 19.97
CA GLY A 489 3.60 26.35 21.26
C GLY A 489 3.55 27.88 21.14
N VAL A 490 3.50 28.56 22.29
CA VAL A 490 3.52 30.03 22.37
C VAL A 490 4.24 30.47 23.64
N THR A 491 5.05 31.51 23.53
CA THR A 491 5.65 32.21 24.68
C THR A 491 4.97 33.57 24.83
N ILE A 492 4.41 33.84 26.01
CA ILE A 492 3.73 35.09 26.33
C ILE A 492 4.47 35.78 27.46
N ASN A 493 4.96 37.00 27.21
CA ASN A 493 5.63 37.84 28.20
C ASN A 493 4.73 39.02 28.58
N GLY A 494 4.70 39.39 29.85
CA GLY A 494 3.93 40.54 30.34
C GLY A 494 4.70 41.32 31.40
N VAL A 495 4.55 42.64 31.40
CA VAL A 495 5.03 43.54 32.45
C VAL A 495 3.81 44.21 33.06
N PHE A 496 3.66 44.10 34.38
CA PHE A 496 2.59 44.77 35.13
C PHE A 496 3.16 45.99 35.85
N GLU A 497 2.79 47.18 35.38
CA GLU A 497 3.16 48.46 36.00
C GLU A 497 1.95 48.98 36.80
N ARG A 498 2.20 49.56 37.99
CA ARG A 498 1.18 50.05 38.91
C ARG A 498 0.86 51.52 38.70
#